data_AF-E2FEP8-F1
#
_entry.id   AF-E2FEP8-F1
#
_cell.length_a   1.000
_cell.length_b   1.000
_cell.length_c   1.000
_cell.angle_alpha   90.00
_cell.angle_beta   90.00
_cell.angle_gamma   90.00
#
_symmetry.space_group_name_H-M   'P 1'
#
loop_
_entity.id
_entity.type
_entity.pdbx_description
1 polymer ?
#
loop_
_entity_poly.entity_id
_entity_poly.type
_entity_poly.pdbx_seq_one_letter_code
_entity_poly.pdbx_strand_id
1 'polypeptide(L)'
;RQVTFCKRRNGLLKKAYELSLLCDAEVALIIFSSRGKLSEFGSSSISQTIELYRQSCYTPQDNSEQETQSSYQELTKLQAQYESLQHSHRHLQGEDLEPLNVDELQNLEKQLDRAMAKAREKKTQMMLERMEALRIKEHDLEERNKQLKAKLEEDEEQVLAIRSIQWANAVVGNNGIQVQSSHSNPIVPETSQIGNRFALPRRGN
;
A
#
# COMPACT_ATOMS: atom_id res chain seq x y z
N ARG A 1 -6.91 -4.33 37.63
CA ARG A 1 -6.21 -5.56 37.14
C ARG A 1 -4.88 -5.82 37.87
N GLN A 2 -4.01 -4.82 38.06
CA GLN A 2 -2.70 -4.99 38.72
C GLN A 2 -2.79 -5.53 40.16
N VAL A 3 -3.73 -5.01 40.97
CA VAL A 3 -3.94 -5.48 42.36
C VAL A 3 -4.26 -6.98 42.40
N THR A 4 -5.15 -7.45 41.51
CA THR A 4 -5.54 -8.86 41.41
C THR A 4 -4.38 -9.75 40.99
N PHE A 5 -3.57 -9.32 40.00
CA PHE A 5 -2.37 -10.05 39.58
C PHE A 5 -1.40 -10.22 40.75
N CYS A 6 -1.08 -9.15 41.47
CA CYS A 6 -0.17 -9.22 42.62
C CYS A 6 -0.71 -10.16 43.71
N LYS A 7 -2.00 -10.06 44.06
CA LYS A 7 -2.61 -10.94 45.07
C LYS A 7 -2.58 -12.41 44.66
N ARG A 8 -2.98 -12.72 43.41
CA ARG A 8 -3.01 -14.10 42.91
C ARG A 8 -1.62 -14.68 42.72
N ARG A 9 -0.68 -13.91 42.15
CA ARG A 9 0.73 -14.29 42.02
C ARG A 9 1.32 -14.64 43.39
N ASN A 10 1.13 -13.76 44.39
CA ASN A 10 1.65 -14.01 45.73
C ASN A 10 0.96 -15.22 46.39
N GLY A 11 -0.35 -15.42 46.17
CA GLY A 11 -1.05 -16.61 46.64
C GLY A 11 -0.52 -17.90 46.01
N LEU A 12 -0.22 -17.88 44.72
CA LEU A 12 0.35 -19.02 44.00
C LEU A 12 1.78 -19.33 44.48
N LEU A 13 2.61 -18.31 44.66
CA LEU A 13 3.97 -18.46 45.23
C LEU A 13 3.94 -19.09 46.62
N LYS A 14 3.01 -18.64 47.49
CA LYS A 14 2.83 -19.23 48.82
C LYS A 14 2.41 -20.70 48.74
N LYS A 15 1.51 -21.05 47.83
CA LYS A 15 1.07 -22.43 47.64
C LYS A 15 2.19 -23.33 47.11
N ALA A 16 2.98 -22.84 46.15
CA ALA A 16 4.15 -23.56 45.65
C ALA A 16 5.16 -23.84 46.76
N TYR A 17 5.40 -22.86 47.64
CA TYR A 17 6.27 -23.03 48.82
C TYR A 17 5.71 -24.00 49.85
N GLU A 18 4.42 -23.91 50.20
CA GLU A 18 3.78 -24.87 51.10
C GLU A 18 3.87 -26.30 50.53
N LEU A 19 3.63 -26.47 49.22
CA LEU A 19 3.73 -27.77 48.55
C LEU A 19 5.14 -28.33 48.55
N SER A 20 6.15 -27.51 48.24
CA SER A 20 7.55 -27.98 48.26
C SER A 20 7.97 -28.46 49.63
N LEU A 21 7.55 -27.78 50.71
CA LEU A 21 7.90 -28.17 52.07
C LEU A 21 7.10 -29.39 52.58
N LEU A 22 5.78 -29.44 52.34
CA LEU A 22 4.92 -30.49 52.90
C LEU A 22 5.16 -31.84 52.24
N CYS A 23 5.53 -31.84 50.96
CA CYS A 23 5.70 -33.05 50.17
C CYS A 23 7.17 -33.36 49.85
N ASP A 24 8.12 -32.55 50.33
CA ASP A 24 9.54 -32.61 49.94
C ASP A 24 9.69 -32.68 48.40
N ALA A 25 8.93 -31.82 47.72
CA ALA A 25 8.81 -31.82 46.27
C ALA A 25 9.62 -30.68 45.65
N GLU A 26 10.34 -30.99 44.57
CA GLU A 26 11.04 -29.98 43.78
C GLU A 26 10.03 -29.21 42.91
N VAL A 27 9.92 -27.90 43.13
CA VAL A 27 8.90 -27.05 42.49
C VAL A 27 9.55 -25.77 41.97
N ALA A 28 9.38 -25.49 40.67
CA ALA A 28 9.72 -24.22 40.06
C ALA A 28 8.48 -23.55 39.44
N LEU A 29 8.41 -22.23 39.56
CA LEU A 29 7.31 -21.42 39.04
C LEU A 29 7.87 -20.16 38.36
N ILE A 30 7.53 -19.99 37.08
CA ILE A 30 7.95 -18.84 36.25
C ILE A 30 6.70 -18.10 35.78
N ILE A 31 6.60 -16.81 36.08
CA ILE A 31 5.42 -15.99 35.73
C ILE A 31 5.87 -14.73 34.98
N PHE A 32 5.43 -14.59 33.74
CA PHE A 32 5.57 -13.37 32.96
C PHE A 32 4.28 -12.54 33.03
N SER A 33 4.40 -11.27 33.41
CA SER A 33 3.28 -10.33 33.27
C SER A 33 3.07 -9.92 31.81
N SER A 34 1.90 -9.39 31.47
CA SER A 34 1.63 -8.82 30.14
C SER A 34 2.53 -7.63 29.77
N ARG A 35 3.31 -7.10 30.72
CA ARG A 35 4.31 -6.05 30.51
C ARG A 35 5.73 -6.59 30.43
N GLY A 36 5.91 -7.91 30.32
CA GLY A 36 7.22 -8.58 30.24
C GLY A 36 7.96 -8.70 31.57
N LYS A 37 7.43 -8.21 32.70
CA LYS A 37 8.07 -8.39 34.01
C LYS A 37 8.03 -9.85 34.44
N LEU A 38 9.21 -10.42 34.72
CA LEU A 38 9.43 -11.75 35.28
C LEU A 38 9.20 -11.76 36.80
N SER A 39 8.60 -12.82 37.31
CA SER A 39 8.52 -13.17 38.73
C SER A 39 8.68 -14.69 38.86
N GLU A 40 9.58 -15.12 39.72
CA GLU A 40 9.98 -16.54 39.79
C GLU A 40 10.04 -17.05 41.23
N PHE A 41 9.94 -18.37 41.37
CA PHE A 41 10.15 -19.13 42.61
C PHE A 41 10.73 -20.48 42.28
N GLY A 42 11.69 -20.93 43.09
CA GLY A 42 12.20 -22.30 43.09
C GLY A 42 12.30 -22.79 44.54
N SER A 43 12.00 -24.08 44.76
CA SER A 43 12.26 -24.77 46.03
C SER A 43 13.75 -24.78 46.36
N SER A 44 14.60 -24.99 45.35
CA SER A 44 16.06 -24.89 45.42
C SER A 44 16.55 -23.66 44.62
N SER A 45 17.14 -23.86 43.45
CA SER A 45 17.39 -22.84 42.44
C SER A 45 16.59 -23.15 41.18
N ILE A 46 16.02 -22.12 40.56
CA ILE A 46 15.20 -22.33 39.37
C ILE A 46 16.00 -22.95 38.22
N SER A 47 17.27 -22.60 38.10
CA SER A 47 18.20 -23.19 37.13
C SER A 47 18.38 -24.68 37.35
N GLN A 48 18.56 -25.12 38.61
CA GLN A 48 18.70 -26.53 38.95
C GLN A 48 17.40 -27.30 38.70
N THR A 49 16.24 -26.74 39.08
CA THR A 49 14.95 -27.38 38.79
C THR A 49 14.71 -27.50 37.28
N ILE A 50 15.07 -26.47 36.49
CA ILE A 50 14.99 -26.51 35.02
C ILE A 50 15.94 -27.57 34.46
N GLU A 51 17.14 -27.69 35.01
CA GLU A 51 18.12 -28.69 34.59
C GLU A 51 17.66 -30.11 34.92
N LEU A 52 17.08 -30.33 36.11
CA LEU A 52 16.46 -31.61 36.48
C LEU A 52 15.25 -31.94 35.61
N TYR A 53 14.40 -30.95 35.31
CA TYR A 53 13.30 -31.10 34.36
C TYR A 53 13.83 -31.52 32.99
N ARG A 54 14.90 -30.86 32.53
CA ARG A 54 15.55 -31.23 31.28
C ARG A 54 16.04 -32.69 31.33
N GLN A 55 16.82 -33.05 32.33
CA GLN A 55 17.36 -34.41 32.46
C GLN A 55 16.27 -35.50 32.61
N SER A 56 15.14 -35.17 33.24
CA SER A 56 14.06 -36.12 33.55
C SER A 56 13.02 -36.24 32.44
N CYS A 57 12.72 -35.14 31.72
CA CYS A 57 11.79 -35.14 30.59
C CYS A 57 12.48 -35.37 29.24
N TYR A 58 13.80 -35.11 29.16
CA TYR A 58 14.66 -35.47 28.04
C TYR A 58 15.52 -36.69 28.44
N THR A 59 14.88 -37.84 28.61
CA THR A 59 15.54 -39.13 28.34
C THR A 59 16.10 -39.12 26.90
N PRO A 60 17.14 -39.92 26.55
CA PRO A 60 17.85 -39.83 25.27
C PRO A 60 16.94 -40.23 24.10
N GLN A 61 16.11 -39.28 23.67
CA GLN A 61 15.36 -39.32 22.43
C GLN A 61 15.57 -37.96 21.76
N ASP A 62 16.77 -37.88 21.19
CA ASP A 62 17.40 -37.02 20.17
C ASP A 62 16.55 -36.10 19.26
N ASN A 63 15.27 -35.80 19.52
CA ASN A 63 14.45 -35.03 18.57
C ASN A 63 14.30 -33.55 18.94
N SER A 64 14.18 -33.19 20.22
CA SER A 64 13.85 -31.79 20.60
C SER A 64 15.07 -30.85 20.68
N GLU A 65 16.24 -31.36 21.08
CA GLU A 65 17.50 -30.62 20.98
C GLU A 65 17.93 -30.47 19.52
N GLN A 66 17.74 -31.50 18.69
CA GLN A 66 17.95 -31.45 17.24
C GLN A 66 17.05 -30.40 16.58
N GLU A 67 15.76 -30.36 16.92
CA GLU A 67 14.82 -29.39 16.35
C GLU A 67 15.17 -27.96 16.75
N THR A 68 15.54 -27.74 18.02
CA THR A 68 15.96 -26.43 18.51
C THR A 68 17.27 -26.01 17.86
N GLN A 69 18.28 -26.89 17.82
CA GLN A 69 19.55 -26.62 17.14
C GLN A 69 19.37 -26.43 15.63
N SER A 70 18.50 -27.21 14.98
CA SER A 70 18.18 -27.06 13.56
C SER A 70 17.53 -25.71 13.28
N SER A 71 16.61 -25.28 14.14
CA SER A 71 15.98 -23.95 14.02
C SER A 71 17.01 -22.83 14.18
N TYR A 72 17.93 -22.93 15.16
CA TYR A 72 19.03 -21.99 15.31
C TYR A 72 19.97 -21.96 14.10
N GLN A 73 20.27 -23.12 13.51
CA GLN A 73 21.06 -23.22 12.29
C GLN A 73 20.34 -22.58 11.09
N GLU A 74 19.03 -22.79 10.95
CA GLU A 74 18.22 -22.14 9.92
C GLU A 74 18.19 -20.62 10.07
N LEU A 75 18.02 -20.12 11.29
CA LEU A 75 18.09 -18.69 11.58
C LEU A 75 19.45 -18.10 11.21
N THR A 76 20.54 -18.80 11.55
CA THR A 76 21.91 -18.35 11.21
C THR A 76 22.13 -18.32 9.70
N LYS A 77 21.65 -19.35 8.98
CA LYS A 77 21.71 -19.39 7.51
C LYS A 77 20.91 -18.25 6.89
N LEU A 78 19.71 -17.99 7.39
CA LEU A 78 18.86 -16.91 6.90
C LEU A 78 19.48 -15.55 7.17
N GLN A 79 20.09 -15.35 8.33
CA GLN A 79 20.80 -14.13 8.67
C GLN A 79 21.97 -13.89 7.72
N ALA A 80 22.79 -14.90 7.43
CA ALA A 80 23.90 -14.78 6.49
C ALA A 80 23.41 -14.45 5.06
N GLN A 81 22.29 -15.05 4.62
CA GLN A 81 21.67 -14.72 3.34
C GLN A 81 21.17 -13.27 3.31
N TYR A 82 20.54 -12.80 4.38
CA TYR A 82 20.07 -11.44 4.51
C TYR A 82 21.23 -10.43 4.44
N GLU A 83 22.30 -10.67 5.19
CA GLU A 83 23.49 -9.82 5.20
C GLU A 83 24.15 -9.78 3.82
N SER A 84 24.32 -10.93 3.16
CA SER A 84 24.85 -11.01 1.79
C SER A 84 24.00 -10.24 0.79
N LEU A 85 22.67 -10.38 0.87
CA LEU A 85 21.74 -9.64 0.03
C LEU A 85 21.80 -8.13 0.29
N GLN A 86 21.89 -7.72 1.56
CA GLN A 86 22.03 -6.33 1.95
C GLN A 86 23.34 -5.71 1.45
N HIS A 87 24.45 -6.45 1.50
CA HIS A 87 25.72 -6.04 0.89
C HIS A 87 25.59 -5.88 -0.63
N SER A 88 25.00 -6.86 -1.32
CA SER A 88 24.77 -6.77 -2.76
C SER A 88 23.89 -5.57 -3.13
N HIS A 89 22.88 -5.24 -2.33
CA HIS A 89 22.04 -4.07 -2.52
C HIS A 89 22.82 -2.76 -2.40
N ARG A 90 23.67 -2.62 -1.38
CA ARG A 90 24.55 -1.46 -1.21
C ARG A 90 25.51 -1.29 -2.39
N HIS A 91 26.14 -2.38 -2.84
CA HIS A 91 26.99 -2.33 -4.03
C HIS A 91 26.22 -1.83 -5.27
N LEU A 92 24.99 -2.34 -5.50
CA LEU A 92 24.13 -1.87 -6.60
C LEU A 92 23.73 -0.38 -6.47
N GLN A 93 23.73 0.16 -5.25
CA GLN A 93 23.51 1.59 -4.99
C GLN A 93 24.79 2.42 -5.12
N GLY A 94 25.95 1.80 -5.35
CA GLY A 94 27.25 2.45 -5.41
C GLY A 94 27.88 2.71 -4.04
N GLU A 95 27.39 2.05 -2.99
CA GLU A 95 27.90 2.12 -1.62
C GLU A 95 28.82 0.92 -1.32
N ASP A 96 29.72 1.06 -0.35
CA ASP A 96 30.62 0.00 0.14
C ASP A 96 31.37 -0.78 -0.97
N LEU A 97 31.89 -0.07 -1.98
CA LEU A 97 32.57 -0.69 -3.12
C LEU A 97 34.04 -1.06 -2.84
N GLU A 98 34.62 -0.58 -1.74
CA GLU A 98 36.02 -0.80 -1.35
C GLU A 98 36.45 -2.28 -1.29
N PRO A 99 35.59 -3.24 -0.88
CA PRO A 99 35.96 -4.65 -0.84
C PRO A 99 35.96 -5.34 -2.21
N LEU A 100 35.40 -4.72 -3.26
CA LEU A 100 35.29 -5.32 -4.59
C LEU A 100 36.58 -5.15 -5.37
N ASN A 101 36.97 -6.18 -6.10
CA ASN A 101 38.06 -6.08 -7.05
C ASN A 101 37.59 -5.45 -8.38
N VAL A 102 38.55 -5.16 -9.27
CA VAL A 102 38.28 -4.47 -10.55
C VAL A 102 37.33 -5.28 -11.46
N ASP A 103 37.48 -6.62 -11.51
CA ASP A 103 36.64 -7.47 -12.35
C ASP A 103 35.19 -7.52 -11.83
N GLU A 104 35.02 -7.58 -10.51
CA GLU A 104 33.72 -7.51 -9.86
C GLU A 104 33.03 -6.17 -10.10
N LEU A 105 33.78 -5.07 -9.99
CA LEU A 105 33.27 -3.73 -10.24
C LEU A 105 32.84 -3.54 -11.71
N GLN A 106 33.63 -4.05 -12.67
CA GLN A 106 33.26 -4.03 -14.09
C GLN A 106 32.01 -4.89 -14.36
N ASN A 107 31.86 -6.02 -13.69
CA ASN A 107 30.66 -6.85 -13.84
C ASN A 107 29.42 -6.15 -13.28
N LEU A 108 29.56 -5.48 -12.13
CA LEU A 108 28.51 -4.68 -11.51
C LEU A 108 28.08 -3.52 -12.43
N GLU A 109 29.03 -2.78 -12.99
CA GLU A 109 28.78 -1.71 -13.97
C GLU A 109 27.99 -2.25 -15.18
N LYS A 110 28.46 -3.34 -15.80
CA LYS A 110 27.77 -4.00 -16.92
C LYS A 110 26.36 -4.47 -16.55
N GLN A 111 26.14 -4.91 -15.31
CA GLN A 111 24.82 -5.32 -14.85
C GLN A 111 23.88 -4.11 -14.72
N LEU A 112 24.35 -3.01 -14.13
CA LEU A 112 23.61 -1.76 -13.99
C LEU A 112 23.27 -1.14 -15.35
N ASP A 113 24.22 -1.11 -16.28
CA ASP A 113 24.00 -0.59 -17.63
C ASP A 113 22.91 -1.37 -18.38
N ARG A 114 22.95 -2.71 -18.32
CA ARG A 114 21.92 -3.56 -18.92
C ARG A 114 20.55 -3.33 -18.27
N ALA A 115 20.50 -3.20 -16.95
CA ALA A 115 19.26 -2.92 -16.23
C ALA A 115 18.68 -1.54 -16.58
N MET A 116 19.53 -0.52 -16.65
CA MET A 116 19.16 0.84 -17.04
C MET A 116 18.67 0.90 -18.49
N ALA A 117 19.35 0.21 -19.42
CA ALA A 117 18.93 0.12 -20.81
C ALA A 117 17.52 -0.46 -20.92
N LYS A 118 17.25 -1.59 -20.26
CA LYS A 118 15.92 -2.22 -20.21
C LYS A 118 14.86 -1.30 -19.58
N ALA A 119 15.21 -0.61 -18.50
CA ALA A 119 14.29 0.32 -17.84
C ALA A 119 13.93 1.50 -18.76
N ARG A 120 14.90 2.05 -19.48
CA ARG A 120 14.69 3.13 -20.45
C ARG A 120 13.85 2.65 -21.63
N GLU A 121 14.16 1.49 -22.20
CA GLU A 121 13.38 0.87 -23.27
C GLU A 121 11.92 0.70 -22.87
N LYS A 122 11.65 0.08 -21.71
CA LYS A 122 10.30 -0.09 -21.19
C LYS A 122 9.58 1.24 -20.96
N LYS A 123 10.29 2.24 -20.41
CA LYS A 123 9.72 3.59 -20.21
C LYS A 123 9.31 4.23 -21.53
N THR A 124 10.16 4.14 -22.55
CA THR A 124 9.88 4.65 -23.88
C THR A 124 8.69 3.92 -24.50
N GLN A 125 8.66 2.59 -24.41
CA GLN A 125 7.56 1.78 -24.92
C GLN A 125 6.21 2.19 -24.31
N MET A 126 6.12 2.28 -22.98
CA MET A 126 4.89 2.72 -22.30
C MET A 126 4.48 4.15 -22.68
N MET A 127 5.46 5.04 -22.91
CA MET A 127 5.20 6.41 -23.34
C MET A 127 4.61 6.46 -24.74
N LEU A 128 5.13 5.66 -25.67
CA LEU A 128 4.63 5.54 -27.04
C LEU A 128 3.21 4.97 -27.06
N GLU A 129 2.95 3.90 -26.30
CA GLU A 129 1.61 3.31 -26.16
C GLU A 129 0.59 4.32 -25.64
N ARG A 130 0.98 5.12 -24.63
CA ARG A 130 0.13 6.19 -24.09
C ARG A 130 -0.11 7.30 -25.12
N MET A 131 0.91 7.66 -25.90
CA MET A 131 0.79 8.68 -26.93
C MET A 131 -0.22 8.24 -28.01
N GLU A 132 -0.15 6.98 -28.44
CA GLU A 132 -1.06 6.42 -29.42
C GLU A 132 -2.50 6.35 -28.89
N ALA A 133 -2.69 5.89 -27.66
CA ALA A 133 -4.01 5.85 -27.03
C ALA A 133 -4.65 7.26 -26.93
N LEU A 134 -3.84 8.29 -26.68
CA LEU A 134 -4.31 9.68 -26.65
C LEU A 134 -4.66 10.19 -28.06
N ARG A 135 -3.88 9.84 -29.09
CA ARG A 135 -4.19 10.20 -30.48
C ARG A 135 -5.51 9.62 -30.97
N ILE A 136 -5.74 8.34 -30.67
CA ILE A 136 -7.02 7.69 -31.00
C ILE A 136 -8.17 8.43 -30.30
N LYS A 137 -8.01 8.74 -29.00
CA LYS A 137 -9.03 9.45 -28.23
C LYS A 137 -9.29 10.88 -28.74
N GLU A 138 -8.26 11.59 -29.17
CA GLU A 138 -8.36 12.91 -29.78
C GLU A 138 -9.22 12.85 -31.04
N HIS A 139 -8.90 11.95 -31.98
CA HIS A 139 -9.67 11.74 -33.20
C HIS A 139 -11.14 11.39 -32.91
N ASP A 140 -11.37 10.45 -31.99
CA ASP A 140 -12.69 10.04 -31.53
C ASP A 140 -13.53 11.20 -30.97
N LEU A 141 -12.90 12.11 -30.23
CA LEU A 141 -13.56 13.29 -29.66
C LEU A 141 -13.82 14.34 -30.74
N GLU A 142 -12.92 14.52 -31.69
CA GLU A 142 -13.11 15.40 -32.85
C GLU A 142 -14.31 14.96 -33.69
N GLU A 143 -14.44 13.65 -33.95
CA GLU A 143 -15.56 13.11 -34.71
C GLU A 143 -16.89 13.29 -33.98
N ARG A 144 -16.95 12.97 -32.68
CA ARG A 144 -18.16 13.22 -31.86
C ARG A 144 -18.52 14.70 -31.81
N ASN A 145 -17.53 15.58 -31.66
CA ASN A 145 -17.76 17.03 -31.66
C ASN A 145 -18.31 17.51 -33.01
N LYS A 146 -17.80 16.98 -34.13
CA LYS A 146 -18.32 17.29 -35.47
C LYS A 146 -19.79 16.84 -35.62
N GLN A 147 -20.12 15.64 -35.16
CA GLN A 147 -21.49 15.13 -35.17
C GLN A 147 -22.44 15.97 -34.31
N LEU A 148 -22.00 16.39 -33.11
CA LEU A 148 -22.80 17.23 -32.22
C LEU A 148 -23.04 18.62 -32.82
N LYS A 149 -22.04 19.21 -33.48
CA LYS A 149 -22.21 20.49 -34.19
C LYS A 149 -23.24 20.40 -35.31
N ALA A 150 -23.17 19.34 -36.13
CA ALA A 150 -24.15 19.14 -37.21
C ALA A 150 -25.58 18.97 -36.67
N LYS A 151 -25.75 18.25 -35.55
CA LYS A 151 -27.07 18.13 -34.90
C LYS A 151 -27.59 19.45 -34.34
N LEU A 152 -26.71 20.27 -33.78
CA LEU A 152 -27.09 21.60 -33.29
C LEU A 152 -27.55 22.50 -34.45
N GLU A 153 -26.85 22.48 -35.58
CA GLU A 153 -27.26 23.22 -36.78
C GLU A 153 -28.63 22.72 -37.30
N GLU A 154 -28.85 21.41 -37.34
CA GLU A 154 -30.14 20.82 -37.73
C GLU A 154 -31.27 21.21 -36.76
N ASP A 155 -31.03 21.15 -35.44
CA ASP A 155 -32.01 21.55 -34.43
C ASP A 155 -32.32 23.05 -34.53
N GLU A 156 -31.32 23.91 -34.78
CA GLU A 156 -31.51 25.34 -35.02
C GLU A 156 -32.38 25.60 -36.27
N GLU A 157 -32.11 24.90 -37.37
CA GLU A 157 -32.93 24.96 -38.59
C GLU A 157 -34.37 24.49 -38.34
N GLN A 158 -34.55 23.40 -37.61
CA GLN A 158 -35.88 22.90 -37.23
C GLN A 158 -36.65 23.90 -36.35
N VAL A 159 -35.99 24.53 -35.38
CA VAL A 159 -36.60 25.56 -34.54
C VAL A 159 -37.03 26.78 -35.38
N LEU A 160 -36.19 27.22 -36.32
CA LEU A 160 -36.53 28.30 -37.25
C LEU A 160 -37.71 27.91 -38.15
N ALA A 161 -37.75 26.68 -38.65
CA ALA A 161 -38.85 26.16 -39.46
C ALA A 161 -40.18 26.11 -38.68
N ILE A 162 -40.18 25.59 -37.45
CA ILE A 162 -41.34 25.55 -36.56
C ILE A 162 -41.86 26.97 -36.29
N ARG A 163 -40.94 27.91 -35.99
CA ARG A 163 -41.29 29.32 -35.75
C ARG A 163 -41.93 29.97 -36.97
N SER A 164 -41.43 29.66 -38.17
CA SER A 164 -42.00 30.14 -39.43
C SER A 164 -43.41 29.60 -39.69
N ILE A 165 -43.63 28.30 -39.46
CA ILE A 165 -44.97 27.67 -39.58
C ILE A 165 -45.94 28.26 -38.56
N GLN A 166 -45.51 28.48 -37.31
CA GLN A 166 -46.32 29.13 -36.29
C GLN A 166 -46.73 30.55 -36.70
N TRP A 167 -45.82 31.33 -37.27
CA TRP A 167 -46.12 32.67 -37.77
C TRP A 167 -47.11 32.63 -38.94
N ALA A 168 -46.94 31.71 -39.89
CA ALA A 168 -47.87 31.53 -41.01
C ALA A 168 -49.27 31.10 -40.54
N ASN A 169 -49.37 30.18 -39.57
CA ASN A 169 -50.65 29.77 -38.98
C ASN A 169 -51.32 30.89 -38.18
N ALA A 170 -50.56 31.79 -37.54
CA ALA A 170 -51.12 32.97 -36.88
C ALA A 170 -51.69 34.00 -37.88
N VAL A 171 -51.20 34.02 -39.13
CA VAL A 171 -51.73 34.86 -40.22
C VAL A 171 -52.97 34.24 -40.88
N VAL A 172 -53.05 32.90 -40.96
CA VAL A 172 -54.20 32.19 -41.56
C VAL A 172 -55.33 31.96 -40.54
N GLY A 173 -55.02 31.86 -39.25
CA GLY A 173 -55.96 31.60 -38.17
C GLY A 173 -56.12 32.77 -37.21
N ASN A 174 -56.56 33.94 -37.68
CA ASN A 174 -57.08 34.97 -36.77
C ASN A 174 -58.09 35.91 -37.43
N ASN A 175 -59.37 35.56 -37.34
CA ASN A 175 -60.42 36.56 -37.15
C ASN A 175 -60.64 36.71 -35.64
N GLY A 176 -59.97 37.71 -35.07
CA GLY A 176 -60.27 38.28 -33.75
C GLY A 176 -59.66 37.56 -32.55
N ILE A 177 -58.55 38.09 -32.03
CA ILE A 177 -58.51 38.90 -30.80
C ILE A 177 -57.06 39.30 -30.48
N GLN A 178 -56.92 40.56 -30.10
CA GLN A 178 -55.71 41.28 -29.71
C GLN A 178 -55.21 40.86 -28.32
N VAL A 179 -53.92 40.51 -28.16
CA VAL A 179 -53.20 40.61 -26.88
C VAL A 179 -51.77 41.10 -27.11
N GLN A 180 -51.37 42.02 -26.23
CA GLN A 180 -50.21 42.91 -26.25
C GLN A 180 -48.84 42.24 -26.13
N SER A 181 -47.85 43.01 -26.59
CA SER A 181 -46.41 42.80 -26.42
C SER A 181 -45.97 42.81 -24.96
N SER A 182 -45.03 41.92 -24.64
CA SER A 182 -44.14 42.05 -23.48
C SER A 182 -42.72 41.79 -23.92
N HIS A 183 -41.88 42.83 -23.77
CA HIS A 183 -40.44 42.78 -23.95
C HIS A 183 -39.79 41.73 -23.03
N SER A 184 -38.89 40.93 -23.60
CA SER A 184 -37.87 40.18 -22.85
C SER A 184 -36.53 40.37 -23.56
N ASN A 185 -35.56 40.87 -22.80
CA ASN A 185 -34.24 41.36 -23.22
C ASN A 185 -33.36 40.32 -23.97
N PRO A 186 -32.39 40.78 -24.78
CA PRO A 186 -31.42 39.89 -25.41
C PRO A 186 -30.48 39.29 -24.35
N ILE A 187 -30.46 37.95 -24.27
CA ILE A 187 -29.45 37.22 -23.51
C ILE A 187 -28.17 37.23 -24.35
N VAL A 188 -27.17 37.96 -23.86
CA VAL A 188 -25.80 37.95 -24.36
C VAL A 188 -25.17 36.60 -23.95
N PRO A 189 -24.51 35.83 -24.84
CA PRO A 189 -23.78 34.66 -24.41
C PRO A 189 -22.48 35.11 -23.74
N GLU A 190 -22.46 34.98 -22.41
CA GLU A 190 -21.29 35.17 -21.57
C GLU A 190 -20.27 34.05 -21.87
N THR A 191 -19.15 34.41 -22.48
CA THR A 191 -17.99 33.52 -22.68
C THR A 191 -17.38 33.14 -21.34
N SER A 192 -17.91 32.08 -20.73
CA SER A 192 -17.27 31.45 -19.58
C SER A 192 -16.05 30.66 -20.03
N GLN A 193 -14.89 31.32 -19.92
CA GLN A 193 -13.59 30.67 -19.89
C GLN A 193 -13.57 29.63 -18.75
N ILE A 194 -13.70 28.36 -19.10
CA ILE A 194 -13.37 27.27 -18.17
C ILE A 194 -11.85 27.23 -18.08
N GLY A 195 -11.36 27.73 -16.95
CA GLY A 195 -9.95 27.90 -16.65
C GLY A 195 -9.15 26.61 -16.68
N ASN A 196 -7.97 26.71 -17.29
CA ASN A 196 -6.85 25.81 -17.09
C ASN A 196 -6.50 25.72 -15.60
N ARG A 197 -6.83 24.61 -14.96
CA ARG A 197 -6.17 24.15 -13.72
C ARG A 197 -5.28 22.94 -14.03
N PHE A 198 -4.15 23.21 -14.68
CA PHE A 198 -2.98 22.35 -14.57
C PHE A 198 -2.01 23.00 -13.58
N ALA A 199 -2.16 22.68 -12.30
CA ALA A 199 -1.15 22.95 -11.29
C ALA A 199 -0.24 21.72 -11.20
N LEU A 200 1.00 21.86 -11.71
CA LEU A 200 2.10 20.92 -11.42
C LEU A 200 2.55 21.11 -9.96
N PRO A 201 2.86 20.04 -9.21
CA PRO A 201 3.44 20.19 -7.89
C PRO A 201 4.90 20.64 -8.00
N ARG A 202 5.23 21.69 -7.23
CA ARG A 202 6.58 22.22 -7.02
C ARG A 202 7.50 21.13 -6.47
N ARG A 203 8.70 21.02 -7.05
CA ARG A 203 9.89 20.47 -6.36
C ARG A 203 10.58 21.59 -5.58
N GLY A 204 10.84 21.33 -4.31
CA GLY A 204 11.91 21.89 -3.48
C GLY A 204 12.17 20.81 -2.41
N ASN A 205 13.39 20.49 -1.98
CA ASN A 205 14.72 21.03 -2.21
C ASN A 205 15.59 20.09 -3.05
#